data_AF-A0A3D2ID41-F1
#
_entry.id   AF-A0A3D2ID41-F1
#
_cell.length_a   1.000
_cell.length_b   1.000
_cell.length_c   1.000
_cell.angle_alpha   90.00
_cell.angle_beta   90.00
_cell.angle_gamma   90.00
#
_symmetry.space_group_name_H-M   'P 1'
#
loop_
_entity.id
_entity.type
_entity.pdbx_description
1 polymer ?
#
loop_
_entity_poly.entity_id
_entity_poly.type
_entity_poly.pdbx_seq_one_letter_code
_entity_poly.pdbx_strand_id
1 'polypeptide(L)'
;MAIVKPFKAWRPEIDVAENVISVPYDVINTKEAREMAVGKPNSFLHVIRPEIDFPPSVDIHSEDVYARGKKNLEALLNSGFFMQESR
;
A
#
# COMPACT_ATOMS: atom_id res chain seq x y z
N MET A 1 -28.57 -13.16 -8.90
CA MET A 1 -28.13 -11.87 -9.45
C MET A 1 -27.29 -11.18 -8.38
N ALA A 2 -26.04 -10.79 -8.67
CA ALA A 2 -25.21 -10.10 -7.68
C ALA A 2 -25.71 -8.65 -7.46
N ILE A 3 -25.72 -8.18 -6.21
CA ILE A 3 -26.02 -6.78 -5.88
C ILE A 3 -24.69 -6.01 -5.86
N VAL A 4 -24.50 -5.08 -6.79
CA VAL A 4 -23.32 -4.20 -6.83
C VAL A 4 -23.67 -2.89 -6.15
N LYS A 5 -22.87 -2.51 -5.13
CA LYS A 5 -23.04 -1.25 -4.39
C LYS A 5 -21.87 -0.31 -4.71
N PRO A 6 -22.12 0.95 -5.09
CA PRO A 6 -21.05 1.92 -5.26
C PRO A 6 -20.41 2.24 -3.91
N PHE A 7 -19.13 2.62 -3.94
CA PHE A 7 -18.40 3.12 -2.80
C PHE A 7 -17.48 4.26 -3.27
N LYS A 8 -17.18 5.18 -2.35
CA LYS A 8 -16.26 6.29 -2.61
C LYS A 8 -14.83 5.78 -2.56
N ALA A 9 -14.20 5.63 -3.73
CA ALA A 9 -12.85 5.11 -3.79
C ALA A 9 -11.84 6.13 -3.29
N TRP A 10 -10.76 5.63 -2.68
CA TRP A 10 -9.53 6.39 -2.53
C TRP A 10 -8.65 6.12 -3.74
N ARG A 11 -8.20 7.17 -4.41
CA ARG A 11 -7.30 7.07 -5.55
C ARG A 11 -6.21 8.13 -5.47
N PRO A 12 -5.00 7.85 -6.00
CA PRO A 12 -3.98 8.86 -6.10
C PRO A 12 -4.41 9.96 -7.09
N GLU A 13 -3.87 11.16 -6.91
CA GLU A 13 -3.91 12.18 -7.96
C GLU A 13 -3.05 11.76 -9.15
N ILE A 14 -3.44 12.18 -10.35
CA ILE A 14 -2.84 11.70 -11.61
C ILE A 14 -1.35 12.02 -11.69
N ASP A 15 -0.97 13.20 -11.20
CA ASP A 15 0.40 13.73 -11.21
C ASP A 15 1.34 13.03 -10.22
N VAL A 16 0.81 12.40 -9.17
CA VAL A 16 1.59 11.71 -8.14
C VAL A 16 1.44 10.19 -8.17
N ALA A 17 0.64 9.64 -9.08
CA ALA A 17 0.36 8.21 -9.16
C ALA A 17 1.63 7.36 -9.28
N GLU A 18 2.65 7.82 -10.02
CA GLU A 18 3.94 7.12 -10.18
C GLU A 18 4.71 6.96 -8.86
N ASN A 19 4.51 7.87 -7.90
CA ASN A 19 5.17 7.79 -6.59
C ASN A 19 4.59 6.69 -5.70
N VAL A 20 3.35 6.28 -5.98
CA VAL A 20 2.58 5.39 -5.12
C VAL A 20 2.35 4.03 -5.75
N ILE A 21 2.30 3.93 -7.08
CA ILE A 21 1.97 2.68 -7.77
C ILE A 21 2.86 1.50 -7.33
N SER A 22 2.25 0.33 -7.23
CA SER A 22 2.93 -0.95 -7.05
C SER A 22 2.42 -1.96 -8.05
N VAL A 23 3.18 -3.04 -8.25
CA VAL A 23 2.67 -4.23 -8.91
C VAL A 23 1.61 -4.92 -8.04
N PRO A 24 0.77 -5.80 -8.61
CA PRO A 24 -0.14 -6.65 -7.83
C PRO A 24 0.60 -7.46 -6.76
N TYR A 25 -0.05 -7.72 -5.61
CA TYR A 25 0.62 -8.33 -4.46
C TYR A 25 1.05 -9.79 -4.70
N ASP A 26 0.38 -10.49 -5.62
CA ASP A 26 0.52 -11.90 -5.96
C ASP A 26 1.58 -12.18 -7.05
N VAL A 27 2.08 -11.14 -7.73
CA VAL A 27 3.09 -11.29 -8.79
C VAL A 27 4.53 -11.16 -8.31
N ILE A 28 4.74 -10.86 -7.02
CA ILE A 28 6.06 -10.71 -6.41
C ILE A 28 6.13 -11.34 -5.02
N ASN A 29 7.32 -11.74 -4.61
CA ASN A 29 7.62 -12.18 -3.26
C ASN A 29 8.15 -11.03 -2.37
N THR A 30 8.32 -11.27 -1.07
CA THR A 30 8.80 -10.27 -0.10
C THR A 30 10.19 -9.71 -0.41
N LYS A 31 11.10 -10.53 -0.97
CA LYS A 31 12.44 -10.08 -1.33
C LYS A 31 12.37 -9.08 -2.49
N GLU A 32 11.65 -9.43 -3.55
CA GLU A 32 11.40 -8.56 -4.70
C GLU A 32 10.69 -7.28 -4.28
N ALA A 33 9.67 -7.37 -3.42
CA ALA A 33 8.96 -6.22 -2.88
C ALA A 33 9.90 -5.25 -2.15
N ARG A 34 10.81 -5.77 -1.31
CA ARG A 34 11.80 -4.94 -0.60
C ARG A 34 12.74 -4.24 -1.57
N GLU A 35 13.24 -4.94 -2.59
CA GLU A 35 14.10 -4.38 -3.62
C GLU A 35 13.38 -3.29 -4.44
N MET A 36 12.12 -3.52 -4.81
CA MET A 36 11.30 -2.58 -5.57
C MET A 36 10.93 -1.30 -4.78
N ALA A 37 10.87 -1.40 -3.45
CA ALA A 37 10.56 -0.28 -2.57
C ALA A 37 11.78 0.60 -2.22
N VAL A 38 13.00 0.19 -2.59
CA VAL A 38 14.22 0.98 -2.33
C VAL A 38 14.11 2.37 -2.98
N GLY A 39 14.28 3.41 -2.18
CA GLY A 39 14.19 4.80 -2.63
C GLY A 39 12.78 5.29 -2.95
N LYS A 40 11.74 4.49 -2.67
CA LYS A 40 10.34 4.81 -2.96
C LYS A 40 9.49 4.79 -1.68
N PRO A 41 9.67 5.78 -0.77
CA PRO A 41 9.01 5.78 0.55
C PRO A 41 7.47 5.82 0.48
N ASN A 42 6.91 6.24 -0.66
CA ASN A 42 5.47 6.36 -0.87
C ASN A 42 4.89 5.17 -1.66
N SER A 43 5.69 4.17 -2.03
CA SER A 43 5.20 3.01 -2.76
C SER A 43 4.14 2.27 -1.95
N PHE A 44 3.05 1.88 -2.62
CA PHE A 44 1.96 1.13 -2.01
C PHE A 44 2.41 -0.27 -1.52
N LEU A 45 3.60 -0.74 -1.90
CA LEU A 45 4.24 -1.93 -1.34
C LEU A 45 4.39 -1.86 0.19
N HIS A 46 4.63 -0.67 0.75
CA HIS A 46 4.69 -0.47 2.20
C HIS A 46 3.31 -0.71 2.88
N VAL A 47 2.21 -0.71 2.12
CA VAL A 47 0.85 -0.99 2.63
C VAL A 47 0.45 -2.45 2.42
N ILE A 48 0.65 -2.97 1.21
CA ILE A 48 0.18 -4.33 0.85
C ILE A 48 1.16 -5.43 1.25
N ARG A 49 2.43 -5.07 1.45
CA ARG A 49 3.50 -5.94 1.96
C ARG A 49 4.28 -5.24 3.07
N PRO A 50 3.66 -4.91 4.21
CA PRO A 50 4.32 -4.14 5.26
C PRO A 50 5.52 -4.85 5.87
N GLU A 51 5.64 -6.17 5.69
CA GLU A 51 6.77 -6.97 6.17
C GLU A 51 8.12 -6.51 5.59
N ILE A 52 8.13 -5.78 4.47
CA ILE A 52 9.36 -5.25 3.87
C ILE A 52 10.05 -4.22 4.76
N ASP A 53 9.29 -3.55 5.64
CA ASP A 53 9.76 -2.54 6.60
C ASP A 53 10.37 -3.13 7.87
N PHE A 54 10.35 -4.45 8.00
CA PHE A 54 10.87 -5.18 9.14
C PHE A 54 12.11 -6.00 8.74
N PRO A 55 12.84 -6.55 9.73
CA PRO A 55 13.88 -7.54 9.46
C PRO A 55 13.32 -8.74 8.67
N PRO A 56 14.13 -9.39 7.81
CA PRO A 56 13.67 -10.53 6.99
C PRO A 56 13.11 -11.72 7.77
N SER A 57 13.37 -11.80 9.08
CA SER A 57 12.89 -12.87 9.97
C SER A 57 11.52 -12.59 10.60
N VAL A 58 10.89 -11.45 10.30
CA VAL A 58 9.57 -11.12 10.86
C VAL A 58 8.52 -12.15 10.41
N ASP A 59 7.59 -12.47 11.31
CA ASP A 59 6.37 -13.15 10.91
C ASP A 59 5.48 -12.19 10.14
N ILE A 60 5.24 -12.50 8.86
CA ILE A 60 4.41 -11.71 7.94
C ILE A 60 2.95 -11.61 8.38
N HIS A 61 2.51 -12.49 9.28
CA HIS A 61 1.16 -12.52 9.83
C HIS A 61 1.08 -11.95 11.26
N SER A 62 2.17 -11.37 11.77
CA SER A 62 2.16 -10.75 13.10
C SER A 62 1.29 -9.50 13.14
N GLU A 63 0.74 -9.21 14.33
CA GLU A 63 -0.05 -8.00 14.57
C GLU A 63 0.73 -6.72 14.24
N ASP A 64 2.05 -6.71 14.49
CA ASP A 64 2.92 -5.58 14.18
C ASP A 64 3.00 -5.29 12.68
N VAL A 65 3.04 -6.33 11.83
CA VAL A 65 3.03 -6.17 10.37
C VAL A 65 1.69 -5.59 9.90
N TYR A 66 0.57 -6.08 10.43
CA TYR A 66 -0.75 -5.50 10.13
C TYR A 66 -0.88 -4.05 10.62
N ALA A 67 -0.39 -3.75 11.82
CA ALA A 67 -0.38 -2.40 12.38
C ALA A 67 0.49 -1.45 11.53
N ARG A 68 1.63 -1.93 11.02
CA ARG A 68 2.47 -1.18 10.07
C ARG A 68 1.72 -0.86 8.79
N GLY A 69 1.06 -1.86 8.18
CA GLY A 69 0.28 -1.65 6.96
C GLY A 69 -0.82 -0.60 7.14
N LYS A 70 -1.56 -0.67 8.26
CA LYS A 70 -2.55 0.34 8.63
C LYS A 70 -1.93 1.74 8.76
N LYS A 71 -0.83 1.86 9.50
CA LYS A 71 -0.13 3.14 9.71
C LYS A 71 0.37 3.74 8.39
N ASN A 72 0.93 2.92 7.52
CA ASN A 72 1.43 3.35 6.22
C ASN A 72 0.29 3.81 5.30
N LEU A 73 -0.86 3.11 5.33
CA LEU A 73 -2.06 3.54 4.61
C LEU A 73 -2.56 4.88 5.13
N GLU A 74 -2.71 5.04 6.44
CA GLU A 74 -3.13 6.31 7.06
C GLU A 74 -2.17 7.46 6.69
N ALA A 75 -0.87 7.22 6.68
CA ALA A 75 0.12 8.20 6.25
C ALA A 75 -0.07 8.60 4.78
N LEU A 76 -0.29 7.64 3.87
CA LEU A 76 -0.56 7.91 2.46
C LEU A 76 -1.85 8.71 2.27
N LEU A 77 -2.94 8.36 2.97
CA LEU A 77 -4.20 9.10 2.89
C LEU A 77 -4.07 10.54 3.42
N ASN A 78 -3.21 10.77 4.42
CA ASN A 78 -2.95 12.10 4.99
C ASN A 78 -1.86 12.90 4.25
N SER A 79 -1.13 12.29 3.30
CA SER A 79 -0.02 12.92 2.59
C SER A 79 -0.43 13.96 1.55
N GLY A 80 -1.71 13.99 1.19
CA GLY A 80 -2.23 14.77 0.06
C GLY A 80 -2.04 14.10 -1.30
N PHE A 81 -1.42 12.92 -1.38
CA PHE A 81 -1.30 12.17 -2.64
C PHE A 81 -2.60 11.48 -3.06
N PHE A 82 -3.53 11.27 -2.13
CA PHE A 82 -4.78 10.60 -2.36
C PHE A 82 -5.96 11.53 -2.17
N MET A 83 -6.97 11.35 -3.01
CA MET A 83 -8.29 11.94 -2.84
C MET A 83 -9.34 10.85 -2.69
N GLN A 84 -10.35 11.11 -1.87
CA GLN A 84 -11.55 10.30 -1.83
C GLN A 84 -12.58 10.86 -2.80
N GLU A 85 -13.18 10.00 -3.60
CA GLU A 85 -14.23 10.41 -4.53
C GLU A 85 -15.44 11.00 -3.79
N SER A 86 -16.07 12.01 -4.41
CA SER A 86 -17.17 12.72 -3.78
C SER A 86 -18.48 11.92 -3.76
N ARG A 87 -18.68 11.00 -4.71
CA ARG A 87 -19.86 10.15 -4.88
C ARG A 87 -19.50 8.75 -5.31
#